data_AF-A0AAU9MMP6-F1
#
_entry.id   AF-A0AAU9MMP6-F1
#
_cell.length_a   1.000
_cell.length_b   1.000
_cell.length_c   1.000
_cell.angle_alpha   90.00
_cell.angle_beta   90.00
_cell.angle_gamma   90.00
#
_symmetry.space_group_name_H-M   'P 1'
#
loop_
_entity.id
_entity.type
_entity.pdbx_description
1 polymer ?
#
loop_
_entity_poly.entity_id
_entity_poly.type
_entity_poly.pdbx_seq_one_letter_code
_entity_poly.pdbx_strand_id
1 'polypeptide(L)'
;MARVRNWYNQSKPATLIWFISLITFYAVFRMASKVSPRSRELQVSNAERNRMYDKMSRDLDEHGALFLKQGETSQSLLLSDLFDYKNGSVIPVLKAANPPVRANVLYMSPEYSVPISKAVRDIFSPTLDKVIWFQNPELYHFSMFHASHHISPVSASEEEIEAEANAVKGVAEKLCPMRIVLDRVVLTSTGVLLGCWQVISGLDPVTIRSELRNALPNAPVKQLYAPAILHTSLARIIGHPYNSSQEPDSALELQYFHELVVHLNKAIRGTEATISELWYVEEYDVLALALDGKMKLRRFKFGCWKG
;
A
#
# COMPACT_ATOMS: atom_id res chain seq x y z
N MET A 1 -37.02 -64.82 -53.95
CA MET A 1 -36.05 -64.88 -52.83
C MET A 1 -35.53 -63.47 -52.55
N ALA A 2 -36.05 -62.80 -51.53
CA ALA A 2 -35.59 -61.47 -51.13
C ALA A 2 -34.47 -61.62 -50.07
N ARG A 3 -33.30 -61.03 -50.35
CA ARG A 3 -32.13 -61.07 -49.47
C ARG A 3 -32.21 -59.89 -48.50
N VAL A 4 -32.64 -60.13 -47.26
CA VAL A 4 -32.64 -59.13 -46.18
C VAL A 4 -31.20 -58.85 -45.79
N ARG A 5 -30.74 -57.61 -46.01
CA ARG A 5 -29.42 -57.13 -45.61
C ARG A 5 -29.57 -56.48 -44.24
N ASN A 6 -29.09 -57.15 -43.19
CA ASN A 6 -29.03 -56.63 -41.82
C ASN A 6 -28.10 -55.40 -41.78
N TRP A 7 -28.67 -54.20 -41.65
CA TRP A 7 -27.92 -53.00 -41.27
C TRP A 7 -27.78 -52.97 -39.74
N TYR A 8 -26.59 -53.34 -39.29
CA TYR A 8 -26.20 -53.29 -37.89
C TYR A 8 -26.07 -51.83 -37.44
N ASN A 9 -26.73 -51.49 -36.33
CA ASN A 9 -26.73 -50.18 -35.65
C ASN A 9 -25.30 -49.74 -35.25
N GLN A 10 -24.56 -49.05 -36.13
CA GLN A 10 -23.24 -48.47 -35.83
C GLN A 10 -23.30 -47.02 -35.30
N SER A 11 -24.48 -46.41 -35.15
CA SER A 11 -24.61 -44.99 -34.77
C SER A 11 -24.43 -44.70 -33.27
N LYS A 12 -24.65 -45.70 -32.41
CA LYS A 12 -24.61 -45.58 -30.94
C LYS A 12 -23.22 -45.28 -30.33
N PRO A 13 -22.12 -45.94 -30.75
CA PRO A 13 -20.80 -45.63 -30.20
C PRO A 13 -20.29 -44.26 -30.63
N ALA A 14 -20.58 -43.83 -31.86
CA ALA A 14 -20.18 -42.51 -32.36
C ALA A 14 -20.89 -41.38 -31.59
N THR A 15 -22.20 -41.50 -31.35
CA THR A 15 -22.97 -40.51 -30.57
C THR A 15 -22.50 -40.42 -29.12
N LEU A 16 -22.12 -41.55 -28.50
CA LEU A 16 -21.55 -41.56 -27.16
C LEU A 16 -20.19 -40.83 -27.10
N ILE A 17 -19.31 -41.06 -28.09
CA ILE A 17 -18.01 -40.37 -28.19
C ILE A 17 -18.20 -38.86 -28.35
N TRP A 18 -19.15 -38.43 -29.18
CA TRP A 18 -19.48 -37.01 -29.36
C TRP A 18 -20.04 -36.38 -28.07
N PHE A 19 -20.92 -37.08 -27.35
CA PHE A 19 -21.44 -36.61 -26.07
C PHE A 19 -20.34 -36.47 -25.01
N ILE A 20 -19.48 -37.48 -24.88
CA ILE A 20 -18.34 -37.43 -23.94
C ILE A 20 -17.41 -36.28 -24.33
N SER A 21 -17.10 -36.11 -25.61
CA SER A 21 -16.24 -35.02 -26.10
C SER A 21 -16.84 -33.65 -25.79
N LEU A 22 -18.16 -33.48 -25.99
CA LEU A 22 -18.87 -32.24 -25.68
C LEU A 22 -18.88 -31.94 -24.18
N ILE A 23 -19.13 -32.95 -23.32
CA ILE A 23 -19.10 -32.80 -21.87
C ILE A 23 -17.69 -32.45 -21.40
N THR A 24 -16.67 -33.11 -21.95
CA THR A 24 -15.27 -32.87 -21.59
C THR A 24 -14.85 -31.46 -22.02
N PHE A 25 -15.20 -31.06 -23.25
CA PHE A 25 -14.97 -29.69 -23.74
C PHE A 25 -15.69 -28.66 -22.87
N TYR A 26 -16.97 -28.88 -22.54
CA TYR A 26 -17.73 -27.98 -21.68
C TYR A 26 -17.12 -27.87 -20.27
N ALA A 27 -16.67 -28.97 -19.70
CA ALA A 27 -16.03 -29.00 -18.38
C ALA A 27 -14.67 -28.28 -18.40
N VAL A 28 -13.82 -28.54 -19.41
CA VAL A 28 -12.52 -27.87 -19.58
C VAL A 28 -12.72 -26.38 -19.87
N PHE A 29 -13.66 -26.02 -20.74
CA PHE A 29 -14.01 -24.63 -21.05
C PHE A 29 -14.48 -23.92 -19.79
N ARG A 30 -15.43 -24.47 -19.02
CA ARG A 30 -15.85 -23.90 -17.73
C ARG A 30 -14.72 -23.77 -16.73
N MET A 31 -13.79 -24.73 -16.66
CA MET A 31 -12.62 -24.62 -15.78
C MET A 31 -11.67 -23.51 -16.24
N ALA A 32 -11.44 -23.37 -17.55
CA ALA A 32 -10.67 -22.27 -18.11
C ALA A 32 -11.34 -20.91 -17.90
N SER A 33 -12.68 -20.82 -17.99
CA SER A 33 -13.45 -19.59 -17.71
C SER A 33 -13.49 -19.22 -16.22
N LYS A 34 -13.28 -20.19 -15.32
CA LYS A 34 -13.25 -19.94 -13.86
C LYS A 34 -11.96 -19.25 -13.41
N VAL A 35 -10.87 -19.35 -14.18
CA VAL A 35 -9.65 -18.58 -13.92
C VAL A 35 -9.75 -17.25 -14.67
N SER A 36 -10.33 -16.25 -14.02
CA SER A 36 -10.47 -14.91 -14.59
C SER A 36 -9.09 -14.28 -14.88
N PRO A 37 -8.88 -13.59 -16.02
CA PRO A 37 -7.64 -12.85 -16.29
C PRO A 37 -7.22 -11.95 -15.11
N ARG A 38 -8.21 -11.34 -14.46
CA ARG A 38 -8.05 -10.45 -13.30
C ARG A 38 -7.47 -11.16 -12.08
N SER A 39 -7.74 -12.44 -11.86
CA SER A 39 -7.15 -13.19 -10.75
C SER A 39 -5.70 -13.58 -11.03
N ARG A 40 -5.33 -13.82 -12.30
CA ARG A 40 -3.93 -14.03 -12.71
C ARG A 40 -3.11 -12.75 -12.58
N GLU A 41 -3.63 -11.62 -13.05
CA GLU A 41 -2.98 -10.31 -12.88
C GLU A 41 -2.73 -9.98 -11.41
N LEU A 42 -3.72 -10.21 -10.55
CA LEU A 42 -3.58 -10.01 -9.12
C LEU A 42 -2.49 -10.91 -8.49
N GLN A 43 -2.41 -12.17 -8.91
CA GLN A 43 -1.36 -13.09 -8.45
C GLN A 43 0.04 -12.61 -8.87
N VAL A 44 0.19 -12.13 -10.11
CA VAL A 44 1.46 -11.57 -10.60
C VAL A 44 1.84 -10.34 -9.78
N SER A 45 0.92 -9.38 -9.61
CA SER A 45 1.18 -8.17 -8.82
C SER A 45 1.52 -8.49 -7.36
N ASN A 46 0.81 -9.44 -6.72
CA ASN A 46 1.13 -9.87 -5.35
C ASN A 46 2.52 -10.51 -5.26
N ALA A 47 2.92 -11.32 -6.25
CA ALA A 47 4.25 -11.93 -6.30
C ALA A 47 5.35 -10.89 -6.50
N GLU A 48 5.14 -9.90 -7.37
CA GLU A 48 6.04 -8.75 -7.55
C GLU A 48 6.16 -7.92 -6.27
N ARG A 49 5.02 -7.63 -5.61
CA ARG A 49 5.00 -6.95 -4.31
C ARG A 49 5.76 -7.73 -3.25
N ASN A 50 5.59 -9.05 -3.20
CA ASN A 50 6.29 -9.88 -2.23
C ASN A 50 7.81 -9.82 -2.42
N ARG A 51 8.31 -9.91 -3.66
CA ARG A 51 9.75 -9.75 -3.95
C ARG A 51 10.29 -8.38 -3.50
N MET A 52 9.48 -7.33 -3.66
CA MET A 52 9.82 -5.99 -3.19
C MET A 52 9.87 -5.92 -1.67
N TYR A 53 8.91 -6.53 -0.98
CA TYR A 53 8.90 -6.59 0.49
C TYR A 53 10.05 -7.43 1.04
N ASP A 54 10.42 -8.52 0.36
CA ASP A 54 11.61 -9.30 0.72
C ASP A 54 12.91 -8.49 0.57
N LYS A 55 12.97 -7.58 -0.41
CA LYS A 55 14.09 -6.62 -0.52
C LYS A 55 14.06 -5.60 0.62
N MET A 56 12.89 -5.03 0.92
CA MET A 56 12.74 -4.06 2.01
C MET A 56 13.03 -4.67 3.39
N SER A 57 12.73 -5.94 3.62
CA SER A 57 13.03 -6.60 4.90
C SER A 57 14.52 -6.77 5.15
N ARG A 58 15.34 -6.80 4.08
CA ARG A 58 16.81 -6.85 4.19
C ARG A 58 17.46 -5.47 4.22
N ASP A 59 16.70 -4.40 3.99
CA ASP A 59 17.23 -3.04 3.89
C ASP A 59 18.01 -2.63 5.14
N LEU A 60 17.46 -2.97 6.32
CA LEU A 60 18.09 -2.71 7.60
C LEU A 60 19.35 -3.56 7.83
N ASP A 61 19.37 -4.82 7.37
CA ASP A 61 20.54 -5.70 7.45
C ASP A 61 21.67 -5.22 6.53
N GLU A 62 21.31 -4.77 5.33
CA GLU A 62 22.24 -4.37 4.27
C GLU A 62 22.89 -3.00 4.55
N HIS A 63 22.14 -2.07 5.15
CA HIS A 63 22.59 -0.68 5.34
C HIS A 63 22.75 -0.25 6.81
N GLY A 64 22.26 -1.06 7.75
CA GLY A 64 22.21 -0.72 9.17
C GLY A 64 21.17 0.37 9.50
N ALA A 65 21.12 0.77 10.77
CA ALA A 65 20.21 1.79 11.27
C ALA A 65 20.70 3.23 10.96
N LEU A 66 20.66 3.62 9.69
CA LEU A 66 21.10 4.95 9.24
C LEU A 66 20.33 6.10 9.90
N PHE A 67 19.09 5.88 10.31
CA PHE A 67 18.27 6.86 11.05
C PHE A 67 18.92 7.33 12.36
N LEU A 68 19.85 6.56 12.94
CA LEU A 68 20.58 6.95 14.15
C LEU A 68 21.78 7.88 13.87
N LYS A 69 22.22 7.98 12.60
CA LYS A 69 23.39 8.77 12.19
C LYS A 69 23.01 10.06 11.45
N GLN A 70 21.98 10.77 11.93
CA GLN A 70 21.38 11.95 11.26
C GLN A 70 20.69 11.65 9.91
N GLY A 71 20.13 10.44 9.78
CA GLY A 71 19.69 9.86 8.50
C GLY A 71 18.81 10.73 7.59
N GLU A 72 18.83 10.40 6.29
CA GLU A 72 17.96 10.97 5.27
C GLU A 72 16.69 10.11 5.10
N THR A 73 15.61 10.75 4.66
CA THR A 73 14.39 10.06 4.24
C THR A 73 14.48 9.59 2.80
N SER A 74 13.62 8.64 2.42
CA SER A 74 13.46 8.15 1.04
C SER A 74 13.05 9.22 0.03
N GLN A 75 12.74 10.44 0.47
CA GLN A 75 12.36 11.59 -0.35
C GLN A 75 13.41 12.72 -0.31
N SER A 76 14.65 12.40 0.07
CA SER A 76 15.80 13.32 0.11
C SER A 76 15.65 14.49 1.09
N LEU A 77 14.83 14.34 2.13
CA LEU A 77 14.73 15.27 3.26
C LEU A 77 15.49 14.69 4.45
N LEU A 78 16.24 15.52 5.19
CA LEU A 78 16.90 15.08 6.41
C LEU A 78 15.88 14.82 7.52
N LEU A 79 16.14 13.86 8.42
CA LEU A 79 15.26 13.66 9.57
C LEU A 79 15.14 14.91 10.45
N SER A 80 16.23 15.68 10.58
CA SER A 80 16.25 16.97 11.28
C SER A 80 15.41 18.06 10.61
N ASP A 81 15.09 17.90 9.32
CA ASP A 81 14.18 18.82 8.62
C ASP A 81 12.71 18.55 8.90
N LEU A 82 12.40 17.35 9.43
CA LEU A 82 11.04 16.86 9.61
C LEU A 82 10.65 16.74 11.08
N PHE A 83 11.61 16.61 11.99
CA PHE A 83 11.36 16.37 13.41
C PHE A 83 12.27 17.20 14.31
N ASP A 84 11.73 17.60 15.45
CA ASP A 84 12.43 18.27 16.55
C ASP A 84 12.06 17.59 17.89
N TYR A 85 12.81 17.91 18.93
CA TYR A 85 12.59 17.39 20.28
C TYR A 85 12.04 18.49 21.19
N LYS A 86 10.83 18.29 21.72
CA LYS A 86 10.22 19.21 22.68
C LYS A 86 9.73 18.45 23.90
N ASN A 87 10.15 18.90 25.09
CA ASN A 87 9.79 18.29 26.38
C ASN A 87 10.11 16.78 26.45
N GLY A 88 11.17 16.34 25.77
CA GLY A 88 11.53 14.93 25.69
C GLY A 88 10.56 14.11 24.86
N SER A 89 9.90 14.67 23.85
CA SER A 89 9.14 13.92 22.86
C SER A 89 9.43 14.45 21.46
N VAL A 90 9.34 13.56 20.48
CA VAL A 90 9.44 13.92 19.08
C VAL A 90 8.20 14.72 18.67
N ILE A 91 8.42 15.85 18.01
CA ILE A 91 7.39 16.64 17.35
C ILE A 91 7.73 16.85 15.88
N PRO A 92 6.74 16.94 14.98
CA PRO A 92 6.99 17.25 13.58
C PRO A 92 7.35 18.73 13.41
N VAL A 93 8.24 19.01 12.46
CA VAL A 93 8.56 20.36 11.98
C VAL A 93 7.74 20.63 10.72
N LEU A 94 6.67 21.38 10.88
CA LEU A 94 5.77 21.71 9.76
C LEU A 94 6.35 22.87 8.94
N LYS A 95 6.64 22.60 7.67
CA LYS A 95 7.11 23.59 6.69
C LYS A 95 6.08 23.72 5.58
N ALA A 96 5.74 24.96 5.21
CA ALA A 96 4.78 25.22 4.15
C ALA A 96 5.26 24.62 2.81
N ALA A 97 4.37 23.91 2.12
CA ALA A 97 4.54 23.45 0.75
C ALA A 97 3.98 24.52 -0.20
N ASN A 98 4.85 25.13 -1.00
CA ASN A 98 4.45 26.14 -1.99
C ASN A 98 5.10 25.85 -3.35
N PRO A 99 4.32 25.43 -4.37
CA PRO A 99 2.88 25.18 -4.33
C PRO A 99 2.50 23.97 -3.45
N PRO A 100 1.24 23.84 -3.01
CA PRO A 100 0.77 22.68 -2.25
C PRO A 100 0.99 21.37 -3.00
N VAL A 101 1.35 20.32 -2.25
CA VAL A 101 1.45 18.95 -2.79
C VAL A 101 0.04 18.41 -2.96
N ARG A 102 -0.21 17.73 -4.08
CA ARG A 102 -1.55 17.18 -4.38
C ARG A 102 -1.43 15.68 -4.58
N ALA A 103 -1.98 14.92 -3.64
CA ALA A 103 -1.80 13.49 -3.53
C ALA A 103 -3.15 12.75 -3.56
N ASN A 104 -3.13 11.56 -4.15
CA ASN A 104 -4.25 10.64 -4.17
C ASN A 104 -3.87 9.44 -3.33
N VAL A 105 -4.68 9.13 -2.32
CA VAL A 105 -4.39 8.08 -1.36
C VAL A 105 -5.59 7.20 -1.11
N LEU A 106 -5.36 5.90 -0.93
CA LEU A 106 -6.38 5.03 -0.36
C LEU A 106 -6.42 5.23 1.14
N TYR A 107 -7.61 5.37 1.71
CA TYR A 107 -7.78 5.59 3.15
C TYR A 107 -8.09 4.30 3.90
N MET A 108 -7.43 4.11 5.04
CA MET A 108 -7.75 3.06 6.02
C MET A 108 -8.57 3.66 7.16
N SER A 109 -9.78 3.15 7.37
CA SER A 109 -10.64 3.64 8.44
C SER A 109 -10.08 3.32 9.85
N PRO A 110 -10.49 4.09 10.88
CA PRO A 110 -10.08 3.88 12.27
C PRO A 110 -10.44 2.50 12.81
N GLU A 111 -11.48 1.87 12.26
CA GLU A 111 -11.86 0.48 12.54
C GLU A 111 -10.69 -0.49 12.38
N TYR A 112 -9.84 -0.27 11.37
CA TYR A 112 -8.66 -1.10 11.11
C TYR A 112 -7.36 -0.47 11.63
N SER A 113 -7.21 0.85 11.51
CA SER A 113 -5.95 1.51 11.84
C SER A 113 -5.70 1.67 13.35
N VAL A 114 -6.75 1.89 14.16
CA VAL A 114 -6.59 2.09 15.61
C VAL A 114 -6.05 0.84 16.30
N PRO A 115 -6.57 -0.39 16.06
CA PRO A 115 -5.98 -1.60 16.63
C PRO A 115 -4.51 -1.81 16.24
N ILE A 116 -4.14 -1.51 14.99
CA ILE A 116 -2.76 -1.60 14.50
C ILE A 116 -1.88 -0.58 15.24
N SER A 117 -2.30 0.69 15.28
CA SER A 117 -1.57 1.75 15.98
C SER A 117 -1.38 1.43 17.46
N LYS A 118 -2.40 0.86 18.11
CA LYS A 118 -2.30 0.40 19.49
C LYS A 118 -1.22 -0.66 19.66
N ALA A 119 -1.20 -1.71 18.83
CA ALA A 119 -0.19 -2.75 18.91
C ALA A 119 1.24 -2.20 18.69
N VAL A 120 1.40 -1.28 17.74
CA VAL A 120 2.68 -0.58 17.49
C VAL A 120 3.12 0.19 18.73
N ARG A 121 2.21 0.97 19.34
CA ARG A 121 2.49 1.73 20.57
C ARG A 121 2.83 0.81 21.74
N ASP A 122 2.06 -0.23 21.99
CA ASP A 122 2.28 -1.14 23.11
C ASP A 122 3.67 -1.81 23.05
N ILE A 123 4.14 -2.13 21.84
CA ILE A 123 5.41 -2.83 21.63
C ILE A 123 6.61 -1.87 21.63
N PHE A 124 6.49 -0.69 21.02
CA PHE A 124 7.63 0.21 20.83
C PHE A 124 7.76 1.27 21.94
N SER A 125 6.66 1.72 22.55
CA SER A 125 6.71 2.79 23.56
C SER A 125 7.58 2.47 24.80
N PRO A 126 7.64 1.21 25.32
CA PRO A 126 8.40 0.92 26.54
C PRO A 126 9.88 1.37 26.52
N THR A 127 10.49 1.50 25.34
CA THR A 127 11.90 1.89 25.20
C THR A 127 12.14 3.04 24.22
N LEU A 128 11.15 3.40 23.39
CA LEU A 128 11.30 4.38 22.31
C LEU A 128 10.31 5.55 22.38
N ASP A 129 9.43 5.63 23.38
CA ASP A 129 8.34 6.64 23.50
C ASP A 129 8.77 8.09 23.23
N LYS A 130 10.02 8.45 23.50
CA LYS A 130 10.54 9.81 23.32
C LYS A 130 11.38 10.02 22.05
N VAL A 131 11.66 8.96 21.30
CA VAL A 131 12.49 8.96 20.07
C VAL A 131 11.77 8.31 18.88
N ILE A 132 10.45 8.16 18.98
CA ILE A 132 9.60 7.59 17.93
C ILE A 132 8.44 8.54 17.63
N TRP A 133 8.19 8.76 16.35
CA TRP A 133 6.97 9.37 15.85
C TRP A 133 5.96 8.29 15.50
N PHE A 134 4.83 8.25 16.18
CA PHE A 134 3.74 7.34 15.84
C PHE A 134 2.79 8.02 14.86
N GLN A 135 2.56 7.40 13.71
CA GLN A 135 1.63 7.93 12.72
C GLN A 135 0.22 8.03 13.33
N ASN A 136 -0.48 9.12 13.02
CA ASN A 136 -1.87 9.32 13.43
C ASN A 136 -2.79 8.26 12.77
N PRO A 137 -3.49 7.40 13.55
CA PRO A 137 -4.35 6.35 13.02
C PRO A 137 -5.52 6.88 12.19
N GLU A 138 -5.98 8.12 12.44
CA GLU A 138 -7.03 8.77 11.64
C GLU A 138 -6.57 9.16 10.23
N LEU A 139 -5.28 9.04 9.94
CA LEU A 139 -4.66 9.37 8.65
C LEU A 139 -3.92 8.19 8.03
N TYR A 140 -4.13 6.96 8.50
CA TYR A 140 -3.52 5.80 7.86
C TYR A 140 -3.99 5.67 6.41
N HIS A 141 -3.02 5.59 5.52
CA HIS A 141 -3.28 5.65 4.09
C HIS A 141 -2.26 4.84 3.30
N PHE A 142 -2.52 4.75 2.00
CA PHE A 142 -1.63 4.16 1.01
C PHE A 142 -1.48 5.14 -0.15
N SER A 143 -0.25 5.59 -0.41
CA SER A 143 0.01 6.52 -1.51
C SER A 143 -0.27 5.87 -2.86
N MET A 144 -1.24 6.40 -3.60
CA MET A 144 -1.58 5.93 -4.92
C MET A 144 -0.88 6.75 -5.99
N PHE A 145 -1.13 8.05 -6.05
CA PHE A 145 -0.65 8.87 -7.17
C PHE A 145 -0.51 10.34 -6.78
N HIS A 146 0.58 10.99 -7.17
CA HIS A 146 0.80 12.41 -6.90
C HIS A 146 0.54 13.22 -8.17
N ALA A 147 -0.43 14.13 -8.10
CA ALA A 147 -0.67 15.17 -9.11
C ALA A 147 0.39 16.28 -9.05
N SER A 148 1.04 16.43 -7.89
CA SER A 148 2.21 17.28 -7.65
C SER A 148 3.02 16.67 -6.50
N HIS A 149 4.34 16.84 -6.47
CA HIS A 149 5.17 16.48 -5.32
C HIS A 149 6.30 17.50 -5.12
N HIS A 150 6.84 17.61 -3.90
CA HIS A 150 7.80 18.66 -3.51
C HIS A 150 9.09 18.70 -4.34
N ILE A 151 9.55 17.56 -4.89
CA ILE A 151 10.74 17.50 -5.77
C ILE A 151 10.47 18.07 -7.18
N SER A 152 9.24 17.95 -7.68
CA SER A 152 8.82 18.42 -9.01
C SER A 152 7.47 19.11 -8.83
N PRO A 153 7.45 20.31 -8.23
CA PRO A 153 6.22 21.00 -7.92
C PRO A 153 5.46 21.32 -9.20
N VAL A 154 4.15 21.06 -9.21
CA VAL A 154 3.23 21.44 -10.28
C VAL A 154 2.21 22.40 -9.69
N SER A 155 2.28 23.67 -10.05
CA SER A 155 1.25 24.64 -9.70
C SER A 155 -0.06 24.33 -10.40
N ALA A 156 -1.19 24.64 -9.77
CA ALA A 156 -2.52 24.52 -10.36
C ALA A 156 -3.40 25.66 -9.84
N SER A 157 -4.28 26.20 -10.69
CA SER A 157 -5.33 27.13 -10.28
C SER A 157 -6.42 26.41 -9.47
N GLU A 158 -7.31 27.15 -8.81
CA GLU A 158 -8.45 26.57 -8.11
C GLU A 158 -9.37 25.79 -9.07
N GLU A 159 -9.55 26.27 -10.30
CA GLU A 159 -10.32 25.58 -11.33
C GLU A 159 -9.64 24.27 -11.77
N GLU A 160 -8.31 24.26 -11.93
CA GLU A 160 -7.55 23.05 -12.25
C GLU A 160 -7.61 22.05 -11.10
N ILE A 161 -7.49 22.50 -9.85
CA ILE A 161 -7.62 21.67 -8.64
C ILE A 161 -9.02 21.06 -8.54
N GLU A 162 -10.07 21.82 -8.88
CA GLU A 162 -11.44 21.32 -8.90
C GLU A 162 -11.66 20.31 -10.03
N ALA A 163 -11.07 20.54 -11.20
CA ALA A 163 -11.09 19.58 -12.30
C ALA A 163 -10.35 18.27 -11.95
N GLU A 164 -9.16 18.37 -11.33
CA GLU A 164 -8.40 17.21 -10.84
C GLU A 164 -9.23 16.40 -9.83
N ALA A 165 -9.84 17.06 -8.83
CA ALA A 165 -10.66 16.41 -7.82
C ALA A 165 -11.88 15.70 -8.43
N ASN A 166 -12.55 16.32 -9.40
CA ASN A 166 -13.68 15.70 -10.11
C ASN A 166 -13.26 14.52 -10.98
N ALA A 167 -12.09 14.58 -11.62
CA ALA A 167 -11.53 13.45 -12.35
C ALA A 167 -11.24 12.25 -11.42
N VAL A 168 -10.67 12.52 -10.24
CA VAL A 168 -10.39 11.50 -9.21
C VAL A 168 -11.66 10.90 -8.64
N LYS A 169 -12.70 11.72 -8.42
CA LYS A 169 -14.04 11.23 -8.07
C LYS A 169 -14.57 10.24 -9.12
N GLY A 170 -14.45 10.57 -10.40
CA GLY A 170 -14.86 9.69 -11.51
C GLY A 170 -14.06 8.38 -11.56
N VAL A 171 -12.81 8.37 -11.11
CA VAL A 171 -12.04 7.12 -10.90
C VAL A 171 -12.63 6.34 -9.73
N ALA A 172 -12.84 6.97 -8.57
CA ALA A 172 -13.35 6.32 -7.36
C ALA A 172 -14.71 5.63 -7.57
N GLU A 173 -15.61 6.25 -8.34
CA GLU A 173 -16.94 5.70 -8.64
C GLU A 173 -16.87 4.36 -9.43
N LYS A 174 -15.78 4.12 -10.16
CA LYS A 174 -15.55 2.86 -10.90
C LYS A 174 -14.91 1.77 -10.03
N LEU A 175 -14.36 2.13 -8.87
CA LEU A 175 -13.69 1.19 -7.98
C LEU A 175 -14.73 0.43 -7.13
N CYS A 176 -14.39 -0.79 -6.75
CA CYS A 176 -15.11 -1.58 -5.75
C CYS A 176 -14.28 -1.67 -4.47
N PRO A 177 -14.90 -1.85 -3.29
CA PRO A 177 -14.19 -2.13 -2.05
C PRO A 177 -13.12 -3.20 -2.22
N MET A 178 -11.91 -2.87 -1.79
CA MET A 178 -10.74 -3.72 -1.88
C MET A 178 -10.48 -4.36 -0.51
N ARG A 179 -10.35 -5.69 -0.47
CA ARG A 179 -9.89 -6.41 0.72
C ARG A 179 -8.40 -6.63 0.62
N ILE A 180 -7.70 -6.30 1.71
CA ILE A 180 -6.25 -6.43 1.82
C ILE A 180 -5.89 -7.15 3.11
N VAL A 181 -4.69 -7.70 3.16
CA VAL A 181 -4.12 -8.36 4.34
C VAL A 181 -2.72 -7.84 4.60
N LEU A 182 -2.40 -7.59 5.88
CA LEU A 182 -1.07 -7.23 6.30
C LEU A 182 -0.17 -8.47 6.21
N ASP A 183 0.72 -8.51 5.21
CA ASP A 183 1.64 -9.64 5.03
C ASP A 183 2.78 -9.59 6.03
N ARG A 184 3.37 -8.41 6.24
CA ARG A 184 4.43 -8.21 7.24
C ARG A 184 4.61 -6.74 7.58
N VAL A 185 5.30 -6.50 8.70
CA VAL A 185 5.88 -5.21 9.03
C VAL A 185 7.39 -5.27 8.83
N VAL A 186 7.96 -4.22 8.26
CA VAL A 186 9.42 -4.07 8.11
C VAL A 186 9.87 -2.75 8.72
N LEU A 187 11.07 -2.73 9.30
CA LEU A 187 11.76 -1.50 9.66
C LEU A 187 12.82 -1.22 8.59
N THR A 188 12.79 -0.02 8.02
CA THR A 188 13.79 0.41 7.03
C THR A 188 15.02 1.01 7.70
N SER A 189 16.14 1.03 6.98
CA SER A 189 17.38 1.72 7.38
C SER A 189 17.19 3.23 7.65
N THR A 190 16.11 3.83 7.12
CA THR A 190 15.71 5.24 7.37
C THR A 190 14.76 5.40 8.56
N GLY A 191 14.50 4.33 9.31
CA GLY A 191 13.74 4.36 10.56
C GLY A 191 12.23 4.25 10.39
N VAL A 192 11.72 4.11 9.17
CA VAL A 192 10.28 3.93 8.94
C VAL A 192 9.86 2.50 9.23
N LEU A 193 8.85 2.36 10.08
CA LEU A 193 8.13 1.13 10.31
C LEU A 193 6.97 1.04 9.32
N LEU A 194 7.08 0.15 8.33
CA LEU A 194 6.15 0.01 7.22
C LEU A 194 5.30 -1.25 7.39
N GLY A 195 3.97 -1.10 7.36
CA GLY A 195 3.07 -2.22 7.11
C GLY A 195 3.04 -2.52 5.62
N CYS A 196 3.38 -3.74 5.22
CA CYS A 196 3.43 -4.22 3.84
C CYS A 196 2.20 -5.10 3.55
N TRP A 197 1.38 -4.69 2.59
CA TRP A 197 0.05 -5.28 2.38
C TRP A 197 -0.04 -6.07 1.09
N GLN A 198 -0.85 -7.13 1.14
CA GLN A 198 -1.27 -7.93 0.00
C GLN A 198 -2.75 -7.69 -0.32
N VAL A 199 -3.11 -7.81 -1.60
CA VAL A 199 -4.50 -7.66 -2.03
C VAL A 199 -5.15 -9.03 -2.12
N ILE A 200 -6.28 -9.19 -1.40
CA ILE A 200 -7.10 -10.41 -1.40
C ILE A 200 -8.12 -10.36 -2.54
N SER A 201 -8.82 -9.22 -2.66
CA SER A 201 -9.84 -9.00 -3.70
C SER A 201 -10.02 -7.51 -3.97
N GLY A 202 -10.44 -7.17 -5.20
CA GLY A 202 -10.62 -5.79 -5.63
C GLY A 202 -9.68 -5.45 -6.79
N LEU A 203 -9.51 -4.16 -7.06
CA LEU A 203 -8.54 -3.69 -8.04
C LEU A 203 -7.15 -3.58 -7.42
N ASP A 204 -6.14 -4.04 -8.15
CA ASP A 204 -4.76 -3.94 -7.73
C ASP A 204 -4.27 -2.47 -7.78
N PRO A 205 -3.35 -2.06 -6.87
CA PRO A 205 -2.75 -0.73 -6.88
C PRO A 205 -2.16 -0.32 -8.23
N VAL A 206 -1.59 -1.26 -9.01
CA VAL A 206 -1.06 -0.97 -10.36
C VAL A 206 -2.17 -0.42 -11.26
N THR A 207 -3.35 -1.05 -11.23
CA THR A 207 -4.49 -0.62 -12.04
C THR A 207 -5.04 0.72 -11.56
N ILE A 208 -5.23 0.89 -10.24
CA ILE A 208 -5.72 2.16 -9.67
C ILE A 208 -4.79 3.32 -10.05
N ARG A 209 -3.48 3.11 -9.97
CA ARG A 209 -2.46 4.07 -10.40
C ARG A 209 -2.53 4.40 -11.88
N SER A 210 -2.81 3.40 -12.73
CA SER A 210 -2.98 3.60 -14.17
C SER A 210 -4.21 4.44 -14.47
N GLU A 211 -5.35 4.16 -13.84
CA GLU A 211 -6.58 4.95 -13.98
C GLU A 211 -6.36 6.41 -13.54
N LEU A 212 -5.69 6.61 -12.39
CA LEU A 212 -5.33 7.94 -11.90
C LEU A 212 -4.40 8.70 -12.85
N ARG A 213 -3.37 8.03 -13.41
CA ARG A 213 -2.48 8.65 -14.40
C ARG A 213 -3.25 9.10 -15.64
N ASN A 214 -4.18 8.29 -16.13
CA ASN A 214 -5.00 8.65 -17.29
C ASN A 214 -5.93 9.81 -16.99
N ALA A 215 -6.44 9.90 -15.76
CA ALA A 215 -7.33 10.97 -15.30
C ALA A 215 -6.59 12.29 -14.99
N LEU A 216 -5.29 12.24 -14.71
CA LEU A 216 -4.48 13.38 -14.26
C LEU A 216 -3.24 13.59 -15.16
N PRO A 217 -3.43 14.06 -16.40
CA PRO A 217 -2.36 14.10 -17.42
C PRO A 217 -1.22 15.08 -17.11
N ASN A 218 -1.46 16.09 -16.27
CA ASN A 218 -0.47 17.12 -15.91
C ASN A 218 0.43 16.73 -14.73
N ALA A 219 0.25 15.53 -14.18
CA ALA A 219 1.02 15.05 -13.04
C ALA A 219 2.50 14.77 -13.39
N PRO A 220 3.42 14.83 -12.42
CA PRO A 220 4.82 14.46 -12.62
C PRO A 220 4.96 13.05 -13.22
N VAL A 221 5.77 12.96 -14.28
CA VAL A 221 6.04 11.70 -15.01
C VAL A 221 6.66 10.65 -14.07
N LYS A 222 7.62 11.07 -13.26
CA LYS A 222 8.27 10.21 -12.27
C LYS A 222 7.50 10.27 -10.96
N GLN A 223 6.99 9.12 -10.53
CA GLN A 223 6.33 8.96 -9.24
C GLN A 223 7.32 8.43 -8.18
N LEU A 224 7.10 8.76 -6.91
CA LEU A 224 8.02 8.46 -5.80
C LEU A 224 7.81 7.07 -5.17
N TYR A 225 7.17 6.15 -5.88
CA TYR A 225 6.86 4.81 -5.39
C TYR A 225 7.00 3.78 -6.52
N ALA A 226 7.26 2.52 -6.15
CA ALA A 226 7.25 1.43 -7.11
C ALA A 226 5.82 1.06 -7.52
N PRO A 227 5.53 0.73 -8.80
CA PRO A 227 4.15 0.61 -9.30
C PRO A 227 3.25 -0.37 -8.56
N ALA A 228 3.80 -1.47 -8.02
CA ALA A 228 3.02 -2.50 -7.33
C ALA A 228 2.85 -2.25 -5.83
N ILE A 229 3.68 -1.39 -5.20
CA ILE A 229 3.77 -1.31 -3.73
C ILE A 229 2.44 -0.95 -3.06
N LEU A 230 2.14 -1.55 -1.92
CA LEU A 230 0.99 -1.20 -1.08
C LEU A 230 1.43 -1.19 0.39
N HIS A 231 1.78 -0.02 0.89
CA HIS A 231 2.28 0.13 2.25
C HIS A 231 1.58 1.24 3.01
N THR A 232 1.66 1.15 4.33
CA THR A 232 1.26 2.20 5.27
C THR A 232 2.41 2.46 6.21
N SER A 233 2.77 3.72 6.42
CA SER A 233 3.72 4.12 7.46
C SER A 233 3.03 4.03 8.82
N LEU A 234 3.57 3.21 9.73
CA LEU A 234 2.98 2.96 11.05
C LEU A 234 3.60 3.87 12.13
N ALA A 235 4.92 4.02 12.05
CA ALA A 235 5.72 4.84 12.93
C ALA A 235 7.07 5.16 12.26
N ARG A 236 7.83 6.07 12.85
CA ARG A 236 9.21 6.36 12.48
C ARG A 236 10.08 6.50 13.72
N ILE A 237 11.12 5.69 13.78
CA ILE A 237 12.17 5.76 14.80
C ILE A 237 13.19 6.82 14.37
N ILE A 238 13.56 7.70 15.29
CA ILE A 238 14.39 8.88 15.03
C ILE A 238 15.65 8.89 15.90
N GLY A 239 15.68 8.09 16.97
CA GLY A 239 16.82 8.03 17.88
C GLY A 239 16.95 6.69 18.60
N HIS A 240 17.95 6.64 19.47
CA HIS A 240 18.32 5.43 20.21
C HIS A 240 17.30 5.09 21.33
N PRO A 241 17.08 3.81 21.62
CA PRO A 241 16.30 3.39 22.79
C PRO A 241 16.87 3.94 24.12
N TYR A 242 15.99 4.14 25.10
CA TYR A 242 16.38 4.44 26.47
C TYR A 242 17.33 3.37 27.02
N ASN A 243 18.47 3.81 27.57
CA ASN A 243 19.59 3.02 28.13
C ASN A 243 20.79 2.73 27.20
N SER A 244 20.88 3.37 26.04
CA SER A 244 22.08 3.36 25.15
C SER A 244 23.23 4.27 25.63
N SER A 245 23.43 4.42 26.96
CA SER A 245 24.40 5.37 27.54
C SER A 245 25.87 4.95 27.44
N GLN A 246 26.15 3.76 26.90
CA GLN A 246 27.46 3.34 26.41
C GLN A 246 27.41 3.32 24.89
N GLU A 247 28.54 3.55 24.19
CA GLU A 247 28.61 3.39 22.73
C GLU A 247 27.89 2.10 22.35
N PRO A 248 26.69 2.18 21.74
CA PRO A 248 25.86 1.01 21.59
C PRO A 248 26.60 0.05 20.66
N ASP A 249 26.79 -1.19 21.10
CA ASP A 249 27.21 -2.24 20.18
C ASP A 249 26.16 -2.29 19.07
N SER A 250 26.55 -1.81 17.89
CA SER A 250 25.65 -1.68 16.74
C SER A 250 24.96 -2.99 16.39
N ALA A 251 25.57 -4.14 16.69
CA ALA A 251 24.96 -5.45 16.48
C ALA A 251 23.83 -5.73 17.49
N LEU A 252 24.03 -5.39 18.77
CA LEU A 252 23.00 -5.56 19.82
C LEU A 252 21.81 -4.62 19.58
N GLU A 253 22.07 -3.38 19.17
CA GLU A 253 21.00 -2.42 18.87
C GLU A 253 20.20 -2.82 17.61
N LEU A 254 20.88 -3.33 16.58
CA LEU A 254 20.23 -3.89 15.40
C LEU A 254 19.37 -5.10 15.76
N GLN A 255 19.91 -6.04 16.53
CA GLN A 255 19.18 -7.21 17.02
C GLN A 255 17.93 -6.79 17.81
N TYR A 256 18.06 -5.78 18.66
CA TYR A 256 16.94 -5.24 19.43
C TYR A 256 15.79 -4.76 18.54
N PHE A 257 16.10 -4.02 17.45
CA PHE A 257 15.07 -3.61 16.50
C PHE A 257 14.43 -4.80 15.77
N HIS A 258 15.21 -5.83 15.41
CA HIS A 258 14.65 -7.05 14.83
C HIS A 258 13.66 -7.73 15.77
N GLU A 259 13.99 -7.84 17.06
CA GLU A 259 13.11 -8.44 18.06
C GLU A 259 11.78 -7.67 18.18
N LEU A 260 11.83 -6.33 18.20
CA LEU A 260 10.61 -5.50 18.19
C LEU A 260 9.76 -5.75 16.93
N VAL A 261 10.38 -5.80 15.75
CA VAL A 261 9.67 -6.07 14.49
C VAL A 261 9.09 -7.48 14.46
N VAL A 262 9.80 -8.49 14.98
CA VAL A 262 9.31 -9.87 15.10
C VAL A 262 8.10 -9.93 16.04
N HIS A 263 8.19 -9.28 17.20
CA HIS A 263 7.07 -9.20 18.15
C HIS A 263 5.84 -8.53 17.54
N LEU A 264 6.03 -7.43 16.81
CA LEU A 264 4.93 -6.75 16.13
C LEU A 264 4.33 -7.62 15.02
N ASN A 265 5.14 -8.25 14.18
CA ASN A 265 4.64 -9.17 13.16
C ASN A 265 3.83 -10.31 13.78
N LYS A 266 4.28 -10.88 14.90
CA LYS A 266 3.51 -11.91 15.62
C LYS A 266 2.15 -11.40 16.10
N ALA A 267 2.05 -10.11 16.45
CA ALA A 267 0.82 -9.50 16.96
C ALA A 267 -0.19 -9.15 15.86
N ILE A 268 0.25 -8.63 14.71
CA ILE A 268 -0.65 -8.03 13.70
C ILE A 268 -0.57 -8.61 12.29
N ARG A 269 0.35 -9.53 12.00
CA ARG A 269 0.37 -10.20 10.69
C ARG A 269 -0.94 -10.93 10.44
N GLY A 270 -1.44 -10.83 9.21
CA GLY A 270 -2.72 -11.44 8.83
C GLY A 270 -3.94 -10.58 9.14
N THR A 271 -3.77 -9.40 9.75
CA THR A 271 -4.86 -8.43 9.87
C THR A 271 -5.40 -8.07 8.50
N GLU A 272 -6.71 -8.27 8.30
CA GLU A 272 -7.40 -7.87 7.09
C GLU A 272 -8.04 -6.49 7.25
N ALA A 273 -8.14 -5.74 6.15
CA ALA A 273 -8.84 -4.47 6.08
C ALA A 273 -9.65 -4.36 4.79
N THR A 274 -10.77 -3.65 4.85
CA THR A 274 -11.56 -3.29 3.67
C THR A 274 -11.41 -1.80 3.38
N ILE A 275 -10.87 -1.50 2.20
CA ILE A 275 -10.62 -0.15 1.71
C ILE A 275 -11.78 0.24 0.78
N SER A 276 -12.44 1.35 1.09
CA SER A 276 -13.66 1.80 0.40
C SER A 276 -13.63 3.27 0.00
N GLU A 277 -12.50 3.95 0.20
CA GLU A 277 -12.34 5.36 -0.07
C GLU A 277 -11.02 5.66 -0.78
N LEU A 278 -11.09 6.58 -1.76
CA LEU A 278 -9.97 7.26 -2.38
C LEU A 278 -10.08 8.74 -2.01
N TRP A 279 -9.02 9.28 -1.46
CA TRP A 279 -8.95 10.68 -1.07
C TRP A 279 -8.09 11.44 -2.06
N TYR A 280 -8.55 12.64 -2.42
CA TYR A 280 -7.74 13.67 -3.04
C TYR A 280 -7.33 14.68 -1.96
N VAL A 281 -6.04 14.87 -1.79
CA VAL A 281 -5.45 15.60 -0.67
C VAL A 281 -4.59 16.73 -1.19
N GLU A 282 -4.87 17.94 -0.72
CA GLU A 282 -4.02 19.11 -0.90
C GLU A 282 -3.22 19.29 0.40
N GLU A 283 -1.93 18.99 0.39
CA GLU A 283 -1.01 19.15 1.52
C GLU A 283 -0.37 20.55 1.44
N TYR A 284 -0.76 21.42 2.38
CA TYR A 284 -0.21 22.78 2.49
C TYR A 284 1.08 22.82 3.32
N ASP A 285 1.36 21.77 4.08
CA ASP A 285 2.65 21.51 4.70
C ASP A 285 3.32 20.30 4.02
N VAL A 286 4.65 20.31 3.96
CA VAL A 286 5.44 19.20 3.40
C VAL A 286 5.16 17.94 4.21
N LEU A 287 4.70 16.88 3.53
CA LEU A 287 4.31 15.60 4.12
C LEU A 287 3.20 15.71 5.18
N ALA A 288 2.24 16.63 5.00
CA ALA A 288 1.13 16.85 5.93
C ALA A 288 0.39 15.57 6.35
N LEU A 289 0.15 14.62 5.42
CA LEU A 289 -0.47 13.34 5.75
C LEU A 289 0.36 12.49 6.72
N ALA A 290 1.69 12.61 6.69
CA ALA A 290 2.60 11.85 7.54
C ALA A 290 2.92 12.57 8.87
N LEU A 291 2.79 13.89 8.90
CA LEU A 291 3.27 14.75 10.00
C LEU A 291 2.16 15.52 10.72
N ASP A 292 0.89 15.16 10.50
CA ASP A 292 -0.27 15.90 11.02
C ASP A 292 -0.27 17.38 10.63
N GLY A 293 0.18 17.67 9.41
CA GLY A 293 0.27 19.03 8.87
C GLY A 293 -1.07 19.56 8.35
N LYS A 294 -1.05 20.82 7.92
CA LYS A 294 -2.20 21.48 7.30
C LYS A 294 -2.50 20.86 5.94
N MET A 295 -3.74 20.41 5.77
CA MET A 295 -4.21 19.82 4.52
C MET A 295 -5.69 20.10 4.29
N LYS A 296 -6.13 19.94 3.04
CA LYS A 296 -7.55 19.91 2.65
C LYS A 296 -7.86 18.56 2.01
N LEU A 297 -8.92 17.93 2.49
CA LEU A 297 -9.31 16.57 2.11
C LEU A 297 -10.61 16.59 1.32
N ARG A 298 -10.60 15.95 0.15
CA ARG A 298 -11.81 15.57 -0.58
C ARG A 298 -11.90 14.05 -0.59
N ARG A 299 -12.96 13.50 0.00
CA ARG A 299 -13.12 12.05 0.24
C ARG A 299 -14.12 11.47 -0.74
N PHE A 300 -13.73 10.46 -1.50
CA PHE A 300 -14.59 9.82 -2.49
C PHE A 300 -14.79 8.34 -2.14
N LYS A 301 -16.06 7.95 -1.95
CA LYS A 301 -16.46 6.56 -1.72
C LYS A 301 -16.37 5.77 -3.03
N PHE A 302 -16.05 4.49 -2.91
CA PHE A 302 -16.07 3.56 -4.04
C PHE A 302 -17.50 3.26 -4.47
N GLY A 303 -17.75 3.35 -5.78
CA GLY A 303 -19.10 3.30 -6.34
C GLY A 303 -19.59 1.90 -6.73
N CYS A 304 -18.69 0.91 -6.90
CA CYS A 304 -19.01 -0.40 -7.49
C CYS A 304 -19.85 -0.26 -8.76
N TRP A 305 -19.25 0.15 -9.88
CA TRP A 305 -20.02 0.27 -11.12
C TRP A 305 -20.64 -1.09 -11.49
N LYS A 306 -21.98 -1.18 -11.41
CA LYS A 306 -22.80 -2.23 -12.02
C LYS A 306 -23.07 -1.83 -13.47
N GLY A 307 -22.02 -1.74 -14.27
CA GLY A 307 -22.08 -1.49 -15.71
C GLY A 307 -21.93 -2.79 -16.48
#